data_AF-A0A8C7EMX4-F1
#
_entry.id   AF-A0A8C7EMX4-F1
#
_cell.length_a   1.000
_cell.length_b   1.000
_cell.length_c   1.000
_cell.angle_alpha   90.00
_cell.angle_beta   90.00
_cell.angle_gamma   90.00
#
_symmetry.space_group_name_H-M   'P 1'
#
loop_
_entity.id
_entity.type
_entity.pdbx_description
1 polymer ?
#
loop_
_entity_poly.entity_id
_entity_poly.type
_entity_poly.pdbx_seq_one_letter_code
_entity_poly.pdbx_strand_id
1 'polypeptide(L)'
;LDYPVSRILPPSSLCKLSSARWGVCWVNFEALIITLSVVGGAVLLAVAVCCACCCCRGKRSRKPDKSEERAAREREERRIRQEERRAEMKSRHDEIRKKYGLFKEENPYARFENN
;
A
#
# COMPACT_ATOMS: atom_id res chain seq x y z
N LEU A 1 39.70 7.00 -44.41
CA LEU A 1 39.50 5.93 -43.42
C LEU A 1 38.05 6.00 -43.00
N ASP A 2 37.19 5.20 -43.61
CA ASP A 2 35.74 5.23 -43.32
C ASP A 2 35.46 4.61 -41.96
N TYR A 3 34.78 5.38 -41.10
CA TYR A 3 34.39 4.92 -39.77
C TYR A 3 33.30 3.83 -39.92
N PRO A 4 33.46 2.64 -39.29
CA PRO A 4 32.51 1.55 -39.49
C PRO A 4 31.18 1.87 -38.79
N VAL A 5 30.22 2.39 -39.56
CA VAL A 5 28.85 2.75 -39.14
C VAL A 5 28.08 1.55 -38.59
N SER A 6 28.56 0.33 -38.87
CA SER A 6 27.95 -0.95 -38.49
C SER A 6 28.32 -1.44 -37.09
N ARG A 7 29.22 -0.79 -36.34
CA ARG A 7 29.56 -1.18 -34.97
C ARG A 7 29.48 0.00 -34.00
N ILE A 8 28.59 -0.12 -33.01
CA ILE A 8 28.39 0.87 -31.94
C ILE A 8 29.67 1.06 -31.10
N LEU A 9 30.49 0.01 -30.96
CA LEU A 9 31.82 0.09 -30.36
C LEU A 9 32.90 -0.19 -31.42
N PRO A 10 33.82 0.75 -31.69
CA PRO A 10 34.98 0.45 -32.51
C PRO A 10 35.85 -0.59 -31.78
N PRO A 11 36.40 -1.58 -32.50
CA PRO A 11 37.27 -2.58 -31.89
C PRO A 11 38.51 -1.92 -31.27
N SER A 12 38.96 -2.44 -30.13
CA SER A 12 40.11 -1.93 -29.35
C SER A 12 41.44 -1.92 -30.13
N SER A 13 41.49 -2.60 -31.28
CA SER A 13 42.62 -2.60 -32.21
C SER A 13 42.77 -1.31 -33.02
N LEU A 14 41.70 -0.52 -33.20
CA LEU A 14 41.73 0.71 -33.99
C LEU A 14 41.98 1.96 -33.14
N CYS A 15 41.53 1.98 -31.89
CA CYS A 15 41.73 3.11 -30.99
C CYS A 15 41.63 2.69 -29.52
N LYS A 16 42.42 3.33 -28.65
CA LYS A 16 42.25 3.17 -27.18
C LYS A 16 40.91 3.76 -26.77
N LEU A 17 40.27 3.14 -25.76
CA LEU A 17 38.95 3.51 -25.24
C LEU A 17 38.85 5.00 -24.81
N SER A 18 39.98 5.58 -24.42
CA SER A 18 40.11 7.00 -24.04
C SER A 18 40.03 7.97 -25.23
N SER A 19 40.33 7.50 -26.45
CA SER A 19 40.43 8.32 -27.66
C SER A 19 39.21 8.17 -28.59
N ALA A 20 38.38 7.15 -28.32
CA ALA A 20 37.11 6.99 -29.01
C ALA A 20 36.11 8.04 -28.48
N ARG A 21 35.52 8.84 -29.38
CA ARG A 21 34.50 9.86 -29.09
C ARG A 21 33.12 9.39 -29.56
N TRP A 22 32.08 9.69 -28.79
CA TRP A 22 30.69 9.29 -29.08
C TRP A 22 29.83 10.52 -29.31
N GLY A 23 29.32 10.69 -30.55
CA GLY A 23 28.36 11.74 -30.95
C GLY A 23 28.88 13.18 -30.91
N VAL A 24 29.84 13.47 -30.03
CA VAL A 24 30.38 14.80 -29.77
C VAL A 24 31.89 14.75 -29.55
N CYS A 25 32.55 15.85 -29.91
CA CYS A 25 34.00 16.04 -29.92
C CYS A 25 34.60 16.26 -28.50
N TRP A 26 33.93 15.93 -27.41
CA TRP A 26 34.46 16.15 -26.06
C TRP A 26 34.18 15.01 -25.08
N VAL A 27 33.29 14.09 -25.42
CA VAL A 27 32.90 12.97 -24.57
C VAL A 27 33.54 11.70 -25.08
N ASN A 28 34.38 11.10 -24.24
CA ASN A 28 35.07 9.84 -24.52
C ASN A 28 34.20 8.65 -24.14
N PHE A 29 34.36 7.52 -24.83
CA PHE A 29 33.67 6.26 -24.50
C PHE A 29 33.99 5.78 -23.08
N GLU A 30 35.22 5.98 -22.62
CA GLU A 30 35.62 5.70 -21.24
C GLU A 30 34.78 6.48 -20.22
N ALA A 31 34.60 7.80 -20.44
CA ALA A 31 33.77 8.63 -19.58
C ALA A 31 32.29 8.20 -19.61
N LEU A 32 31.78 7.78 -20.78
CA LEU A 32 30.42 7.27 -20.91
C LEU A 32 30.19 5.98 -20.13
N ILE A 33 31.10 5.01 -20.26
CA ILE A 33 31.00 3.74 -19.55
C ILE A 33 31.05 3.99 -18.03
N ILE A 34 31.94 4.87 -17.57
CA ILE A 34 32.03 5.24 -16.15
C ILE A 34 30.71 5.88 -15.69
N THR A 35 30.19 6.86 -16.44
CA THR A 35 28.93 7.54 -16.05
C THR A 35 27.74 6.58 -16.03
N LEU A 36 27.58 5.72 -17.04
CA LEU A 36 26.52 4.71 -17.08
C LEU A 36 26.64 3.70 -15.93
N SER A 37 27.87 3.31 -15.58
CA SER A 37 28.12 2.41 -14.46
C SER A 37 27.78 3.08 -13.12
N VAL A 38 28.16 4.34 -12.93
CA VAL A 38 27.86 5.10 -11.71
C VAL A 38 26.35 5.35 -11.58
N VAL A 39 25.69 5.78 -12.66
CA VAL A 39 24.23 6.01 -12.67
C VAL A 39 23.48 4.69 -12.43
N GLY A 40 23.83 3.63 -13.16
CA GLY A 40 23.24 2.31 -12.98
C GLY A 40 23.46 1.76 -11.57
N GLY A 41 24.68 1.88 -11.05
CA GLY A 41 25.02 1.49 -9.68
C GLY A 41 24.26 2.28 -8.62
N ALA A 42 24.15 3.60 -8.77
CA ALA A 42 23.41 4.46 -7.86
C ALA A 42 21.91 4.12 -7.86
N VAL A 43 21.32 3.88 -9.04
CA VAL A 43 19.90 3.47 -9.15
C VAL A 43 19.68 2.10 -8.51
N LEU A 44 20.54 1.11 -8.79
CA LEU A 44 20.44 -0.21 -8.19
C LEU A 44 20.61 -0.17 -6.68
N LEU A 45 21.57 0.62 -6.16
CA LEU A 45 21.76 0.82 -4.73
C LEU A 45 20.56 1.55 -4.10
N ALA A 46 20.04 2.60 -4.74
CA ALA A 46 18.86 3.30 -4.26
C ALA A 46 17.63 2.37 -4.18
N VAL A 47 17.40 1.53 -5.20
CA VAL A 47 16.33 0.53 -5.20
C VAL A 47 16.60 -0.56 -4.16
N ALA A 48 17.83 -1.05 -4.04
CA ALA A 48 18.18 -2.07 -3.05
C ALA A 48 17.99 -1.57 -1.61
N VAL A 49 18.43 -0.33 -1.32
CA VAL A 49 18.22 0.33 -0.03
C VAL A 49 16.75 0.63 0.20
N CYS A 50 16.03 1.15 -0.80
CA CYS A 50 14.58 1.38 -0.71
C CYS A 50 13.84 0.07 -0.44
N CYS A 51 14.11 -1.01 -1.18
CA CYS A 51 13.51 -2.32 -0.98
C CYS A 51 13.93 -2.94 0.36
N ALA A 52 15.20 -2.83 0.78
CA ALA A 52 15.65 -3.34 2.07
C ALA A 52 15.03 -2.55 3.24
N CYS A 53 14.95 -1.22 3.15
CA CYS A 53 14.40 -0.38 4.20
C CYS A 53 12.87 -0.42 4.23
N CYS A 54 12.19 -0.36 3.09
CA CYS A 54 10.73 -0.34 3.01
C CYS A 54 10.12 -1.75 3.04
N CYS A 55 10.67 -2.73 2.31
CA CYS A 55 10.11 -4.08 2.25
C CYS A 55 10.60 -4.99 3.40
N CYS A 56 11.80 -4.79 3.97
CA CYS A 56 12.22 -5.58 5.15
C CYS A 56 11.72 -5.00 6.49
N ARG A 57 11.48 -3.67 6.61
CA ARG A 57 10.69 -3.12 7.74
C ARG A 57 9.24 -3.57 7.65
N GLY A 58 8.67 -3.61 6.44
CA GLY A 58 7.35 -4.18 6.18
C GLY A 58 7.26 -5.69 6.48
N LYS A 59 8.31 -6.48 6.24
CA LYS A 59 8.34 -7.92 6.57
C LYS A 59 8.60 -8.22 8.05
N ARG A 60 9.32 -7.36 8.80
CA ARG A 60 9.40 -7.46 10.27
C ARG A 60 8.14 -6.91 10.97
N SER A 61 7.42 -5.96 10.36
CA SER A 61 6.08 -5.54 10.80
C SER A 61 4.95 -6.42 10.27
N ARG A 62 5.24 -7.37 9.36
CA ARG A 62 4.32 -8.43 8.94
C ARG A 62 4.33 -9.57 9.97
N LYS A 63 4.03 -9.22 11.22
CA LYS A 63 3.02 -9.97 11.96
C LYS A 63 1.72 -9.18 11.82
N PRO A 64 0.90 -9.39 10.78
CA PRO A 64 -0.41 -8.75 10.63
C PRO A 64 -1.46 -9.37 11.59
N ASP A 65 -1.04 -9.91 12.72
CA ASP A 65 -1.93 -10.62 13.64
C ASP A 65 -2.10 -9.85 14.94
N LYS A 66 -1.02 -9.51 15.64
CA LYS A 66 -1.16 -9.08 17.04
C LYS A 66 -1.75 -7.67 17.22
N SER A 67 -1.44 -6.72 16.34
CA SER A 67 -2.01 -5.36 16.41
C SER A 67 -3.40 -5.31 15.79
N GLU A 68 -3.64 -6.04 14.70
CA GLU A 68 -4.94 -6.09 14.03
C GLU A 68 -5.95 -6.91 14.84
N GLU A 69 -5.55 -8.02 15.47
CA GLU A 69 -6.38 -8.80 16.39
C GLU A 69 -6.74 -7.98 17.64
N ARG A 70 -5.78 -7.22 18.21
CA ARG A 70 -6.08 -6.31 19.32
C ARG A 70 -7.06 -5.21 18.90
N ALA A 71 -6.88 -4.63 17.72
CA ALA A 71 -7.81 -3.63 17.19
C ALA A 71 -9.19 -4.23 16.88
N ALA A 72 -9.26 -5.48 16.43
CA ALA A 72 -10.52 -6.20 16.22
C ALA A 72 -11.24 -6.51 17.53
N ARG A 73 -10.53 -7.02 18.55
CA ARG A 73 -11.06 -7.25 19.90
C ARG A 73 -11.59 -5.97 20.53
N GLU A 74 -10.84 -4.87 20.43
CA GLU A 74 -11.28 -3.58 21.01
C GLU A 74 -12.52 -3.02 20.29
N ARG A 75 -12.64 -3.22 18.96
CA ARG A 75 -13.85 -2.88 18.21
C ARG A 75 -15.04 -3.74 18.63
N GLU A 76 -14.81 -5.02 18.84
CA GLU A 76 -15.84 -5.96 19.30
C GLU A 76 -16.31 -5.63 20.72
N GLU A 77 -15.40 -5.36 21.66
CA GLU A 77 -15.74 -4.92 23.02
C GLU A 77 -16.55 -3.61 23.02
N ARG A 78 -16.18 -2.64 22.17
CA ARG A 78 -16.95 -1.40 21.99
C ARG A 78 -18.33 -1.67 21.42
N ARG A 79 -18.47 -2.61 20.48
CA ARG A 79 -19.76 -3.01 19.90
C ARG A 79 -20.63 -3.69 20.94
N ILE A 80 -20.10 -4.65 21.68
CA ILE A 80 -20.81 -5.36 22.76
C ILE A 80 -21.31 -4.36 23.81
N ARG A 81 -20.46 -3.42 24.26
CA ARG A 81 -20.89 -2.38 25.23
C ARG A 81 -21.95 -1.43 24.67
N GLN A 82 -21.94 -1.17 23.36
CA GLN A 82 -23.01 -0.39 22.71
C GLN A 82 -24.31 -1.18 22.61
N GLU A 83 -24.23 -2.47 22.25
CA GLU A 83 -25.38 -3.37 22.15
C GLU A 83 -26.01 -3.62 23.51
N GLU A 84 -25.21 -3.79 24.57
CA GLU A 84 -25.67 -3.93 25.95
C GLU A 84 -26.46 -2.70 26.39
N ARG A 85 -25.93 -1.48 26.16
CA ARG A 85 -26.67 -0.23 26.45
C ARG A 85 -27.97 -0.11 25.65
N ARG A 86 -27.98 -0.56 24.38
CA ARG A 86 -29.17 -0.55 23.54
C ARG A 86 -30.21 -1.55 24.03
N ALA A 87 -29.78 -2.74 24.44
CA ALA A 87 -30.64 -3.78 24.99
C ALA A 87 -31.23 -3.35 26.34
N GLU A 88 -30.43 -2.74 27.21
CA GLU A 88 -30.86 -2.17 28.49
C GLU A 88 -31.89 -1.05 28.27
N MET A 89 -31.62 -0.09 27.40
CA MET A 89 -32.61 0.96 27.10
C MET A 89 -33.90 0.38 26.52
N LYS A 90 -33.79 -0.63 25.63
CA LYS A 90 -34.96 -1.30 25.04
C LYS A 90 -35.76 -2.03 26.10
N SER A 91 -35.13 -2.78 27.00
CA SER A 91 -35.83 -3.51 28.07
C SER A 91 -36.52 -2.55 29.03
N ARG A 92 -35.86 -1.46 29.44
CA ARG A 92 -36.48 -0.42 30.28
C ARG A 92 -37.66 0.24 29.58
N HIS A 93 -37.54 0.56 28.28
CA HIS A 93 -38.65 1.10 27.49
C HIS A 93 -39.81 0.11 27.36
N ASP A 94 -39.53 -1.17 27.12
CA ASP A 94 -40.55 -2.21 26.98
C ASP A 94 -41.26 -2.47 28.32
N GLU A 95 -40.53 -2.43 29.45
CA GLU A 95 -41.12 -2.53 30.79
C GLU A 95 -42.04 -1.35 31.12
N ILE A 96 -41.62 -0.12 30.80
CA ILE A 96 -42.47 1.08 30.91
C ILE A 96 -43.71 0.91 30.03
N ARG A 97 -43.53 0.47 28.78
CA ARG A 97 -44.64 0.24 27.84
C ARG A 97 -45.66 -0.74 28.41
N LYS A 98 -45.20 -1.83 29.06
CA LYS A 98 -46.07 -2.80 29.73
C LYS A 98 -46.77 -2.21 30.95
N LYS A 99 -46.04 -1.48 31.81
CA LYS A 99 -46.57 -0.85 33.02
C LYS A 99 -47.73 0.10 32.74
N TYR A 100 -47.67 0.83 31.63
CA TYR A 100 -48.70 1.79 31.23
C TYR A 100 -49.66 1.25 30.16
N GLY A 101 -49.65 -0.05 29.87
CA GLY A 101 -50.58 -0.66 28.91
C GLY A 101 -50.41 -0.17 27.46
N LEU A 102 -49.26 0.44 27.11
CA LEU A 102 -48.93 0.84 25.74
C LEU A 102 -48.45 -0.35 24.88
N PHE A 103 -48.47 -1.57 25.39
CA PHE A 103 -48.29 -2.78 24.58
C PHE A 103 -49.56 -2.93 23.72
N LYS A 104 -49.55 -2.30 22.53
CA LYS A 104 -50.59 -2.46 21.51
C LYS A 104 -50.67 -3.94 21.16
N GLU A 105 -51.67 -4.63 21.69
CA GLU A 105 -51.95 -6.03 21.35
C GLU A 105 -52.44 -6.19 19.90
N GLU A 106 -52.74 -5.09 19.19
CA GLU A 106 -52.83 -5.03 17.73
C GLU A 106 -52.71 -3.57 17.31
N ASN A 107 -51.99 -3.27 16.23
CA ASN A 107 -51.92 -1.90 15.70
C ASN A 107 -53.28 -1.58 15.04
N PRO A 108 -54.09 -0.64 15.53
CA PRO A 108 -55.46 -0.40 15.02
C PRO A 108 -55.52 -0.01 13.53
N TYR A 109 -54.38 0.38 12.96
CA TYR A 109 -54.21 0.76 11.55
C TYR A 109 -53.82 -0.41 10.63
N ALA A 110 -53.45 -1.59 11.16
CA ALA A 110 -53.10 -2.75 10.34
C ALA A 110 -54.30 -3.33 9.55
N ARG A 111 -55.54 -2.95 9.93
CA ARG A 111 -56.77 -3.39 9.26
C ARG A 111 -56.94 -2.81 7.86
N PHE A 112 -56.17 -1.78 7.48
CA PHE A 112 -56.30 -1.06 6.21
C PHE A 112 -55.29 -1.47 5.13
N GLU A 113 -54.31 -2.34 5.43
CA GLU A 113 -53.28 -2.76 4.45
C GLU A 113 -53.70 -3.96 3.57
N ASN A 114 -54.86 -4.57 3.81
CA ASN A 114 -55.37 -5.72 3.04
C ASN A 114 -56.51 -5.33 2.06
N ASN A 115 -56.32 -4.32 1.22
CA ASN A 115 -57.25 -4.01 0.12
C ASN A 115 -56.52 -3.74 -1.20
#